data_AF-A0A930R3E7-F1
#
_entry.id   AF-A0A930R3E7-F1
#
_cell.length_a   1.000
_cell.length_b   1.000
_cell.length_c   1.000
_cell.angle_alpha   90.00
_cell.angle_beta   90.00
_cell.angle_gamma   90.00
#
_symmetry.space_group_name_H-M   'P 1'
#
loop_
_entity.id
_entity.type
_entity.pdbx_description
1 polymer ?
#
loop_
_entity_poly.entity_id
_entity_poly.type
_entity_poly.pdbx_seq_one_letter_code
_entity_poly.pdbx_strand_id
1 'polypeptide(L)' 'MEHGCLKGGTGILELGYRFTPQDGRVTYGVNLMGMAGKRRGVSGGVQMHWAF' A
#
# COMPACT_ATOMS: atom_id res chain seq x y z
N MET A 1 26.15 6.91 -28.80
CA MET A 1 25.33 7.58 -27.76
C MET A 1 24.36 6.55 -27.23
N GLU A 2 24.70 5.98 -26.08
CA GLU A 2 24.10 4.79 -25.48
C GLU A 2 22.71 5.01 -24.89
N HIS A 3 21.78 4.11 -25.23
CA HIS A 3 20.41 4.05 -24.72
C HIS A 3 20.41 3.53 -23.27
N GLY A 4 20.71 4.39 -22.30
CA GLY A 4 20.82 4.04 -20.88
C GLY A 4 19.65 4.49 -20.03
N CYS A 5 18.42 4.60 -20.55
CA CYS A 5 17.28 4.80 -19.67
C CYS A 5 16.96 3.46 -19.01
N LEU A 6 17.46 3.27 -17.78
CA LEU A 6 16.96 2.28 -16.83
C LEU A 6 15.48 2.59 -16.56
N LYS A 7 14.57 2.24 -17.50
CA LYS A 7 13.11 2.30 -17.36
C LYS A 7 12.64 1.19 -16.42
N GLY A 8 13.19 1.17 -15.22
CA GLY A 8 12.86 0.25 -14.14
C GLY A 8 12.47 1.00 -12.88
N GLY A 9 11.93 2.22 -12.99
CA GLY A 9 11.30 2.89 -11.86
C GLY A 9 10.03 2.13 -11.50
N THR A 10 10.13 1.17 -10.57
CA THR A 10 8.94 0.56 -9.95
C THR A 10 8.22 1.67 -9.20
N GLY A 11 7.12 2.17 -9.77
CA GLY A 11 6.28 3.15 -9.10
C GLY A 11 5.38 2.42 -8.12
N ILE A 12 5.46 2.75 -6.84
CA ILE A 12 4.52 2.26 -5.85
C ILE A 12 3.40 3.29 -5.71
N LEU A 13 2.14 2.83 -5.80
CA LEU A 13 0.95 3.62 -5.54
C LEU A 13 0.25 3.05 -4.31
N GLU A 14 0.21 3.80 -3.22
CA GLU A 14 -0.40 3.39 -1.95
C GLU A 14 -1.75 4.10 -1.76
N LEU A 15 -2.83 3.33 -1.59
CA LEU A 15 -4.13 3.79 -1.14
C LEU A 15 -4.41 3.20 0.25
N GLY A 16 -4.34 4.03 1.28
CA GLY A 16 -4.65 3.65 2.66
C GLY A 16 -5.98 4.25 3.12
N TYR A 17 -6.87 3.43 3.68
CA TYR A 17 -8.06 3.90 4.40
C TYR A 17 -8.03 3.36 5.83
N ARG A 18 -7.99 4.28 6.80
CA ARG A 18 -7.98 3.94 8.22
C ARG A 18 -9.27 4.43 8.86
N PHE A 19 -10.08 3.49 9.31
CA PHE A 19 -11.26 3.77 10.10
C PHE A 19 -10.97 3.51 11.58
N THR A 20 -11.18 4.54 12.40
CA THR A 20 -11.06 4.45 13.85
C THR A 20 -12.44 4.75 14.44
N PRO A 21 -13.18 3.74 14.96
CA PRO A 21 -14.45 3.94 15.63
C PRO A 21 -14.24 4.75 16.92
N GLN A 22 -15.24 5.55 17.25
CA GLN A 22 -15.25 6.46 18.40
C GLN A 22 -15.10 5.73 19.76
N ASP A 23 -15.35 4.42 19.79
CA ASP A 23 -15.15 3.55 20.95
C ASP A 23 -13.67 3.13 21.16
N GLY A 24 -12.75 3.48 20.24
CA GLY A 24 -11.30 3.38 20.41
C GLY A 24 -10.70 1.96 20.52
N ARG A 25 -11.52 0.94 20.75
CA ARG A 25 -11.09 -0.45 21.00
C ARG A 25 -10.57 -1.18 19.77
N VAL A 26 -10.97 -0.76 18.58
CA VAL A 26 -10.57 -1.46 17.35
C VAL A 26 -10.26 -0.49 16.22
N THR A 27 -9.01 -0.45 15.77
CA THR A 27 -8.60 0.31 14.59
C THR A 27 -8.57 -0.63 13.39
N TYR A 28 -9.37 -0.34 12.36
CA TYR A 28 -9.34 -1.08 11.10
C TYR A 28 -8.64 -0.23 10.03
N GLY A 29 -7.42 -0.63 9.65
CA GLY A 29 -6.67 -0.02 8.56
C GLY A 29 -6.58 -0.96 7.36
N VAL A 30 -7.10 -0.55 6.21
CA VAL A 30 -6.85 -1.23 4.93
C VAL A 30 -5.81 -0.42 4.16
N ASN A 31 -4.76 -1.05 3.67
CA ASN A 31 -3.77 -0.41 2.80
C ASN A 31 -3.62 -1.25 1.55
N LEU A 32 -3.88 -0.65 0.40
CA LEU A 32 -3.72 -1.25 -0.92
C LEU A 32 -2.50 -0.61 -1.56
N MET A 33 -1.47 -1.40 -1.79
CA MET A 33 -0.23 -0.97 -2.44
C MET A 33 -0.13 -1.61 -3.82
N GLY A 34 -0.30 -0.81 -4.87
CA GLY A 34 -0.11 -1.23 -6.25
C GLY A 34 1.34 -1.00 -6.68
N MET A 35 2.03 -2.04 -7.14
CA MET A 35 3.32 -1.91 -7.81
C MET A 35 3.10 -1.75 -9.32
N ALA A 36 3.29 -0.53 -9.83
CA ALA A 36 3.28 -0.20 -11.24
C ALA A 36 4.73 -0.25 -11.78
N GLY A 37 5.18 -1.44 -12.19
CA GLY A 37 6.53 -1.65 -12.70
C GLY A 37 6.69 -2.95 -13.50
N LYS A 38 7.93 -3.47 -13.55
CA LYS A 38 8.31 -4.71 -14.28
C LYS A 38 7.55 -5.95 -13.78
N ARG A 39 7.20 -5.99 -12.49
CA ARG A 39 6.23 -6.91 -11.92
C ARG A 39 4.98 -6.11 -11.55
N ARG A 40 3.89 -6.31 -12.31
CA ARG A 40 2.57 -5.82 -11.94
C ARG A 40 2.03 -6.74 -10.86
N GLY A 41 1.98 -6.23 -9.64
CA GLY A 41 1.40 -6.91 -8.49
C GLY A 41 0.60 -5.91 -7.68
N VAL A 42 -0.61 -6.31 -7.28
CA VAL A 42 -1.36 -5.58 -6.27
C VAL A 42 -1.08 -6.27 -4.94
N SER A 43 -0.44 -5.56 -4.02
CA SER A 43 -0.09 -6.06 -2.69
C SER A 43 -0.93 -5.25 -1.69
N GLY A 44 -1.96 -5.87 -1.13
CA GLY A 44 -2.80 -5.24 -0.12
C GLY A 44 -2.59 -5.87 1.25
N GLY A 45 -2.62 -5.07 2.30
CA GLY A 45 -2.57 -5.50 3.69
C GLY A 45 -3.76 -4.94 4.48
N VAL A 46 -4.40 -5.79 5.27
CA VAL A 46 -5.35 -5.39 6.31
C VAL A 46 -4.62 -5.40 7.64
N GLN A 47 -4.64 -4.27 8.33
CA GLN A 47 -4.10 -4.09 9.67
C GLN A 47 -5.28 -3.90 10.61
N MET A 48 -5.52 -4.90 11.47
CA MET A 48 -6.48 -4.81 12.55
C MET A 48 -5.71 -4.61 13.85
N HIS A 49 -5.91 -3.47 14.49
CA HIS A 49 -5.34 -3.16 15.80
C HIS A 49 -6.45 -3.23 16.84
N TRP A 50 -6.35 -4.17 17.77
CA TRP A 50 -7.28 -4.30 18.88
C TRP A 50 -6.56 -3.92 20.16
N ALA A 51 -7.08 -2.91 20.86
CA ALA A 51 -6.59 -2.48 22.16
C ALA A 51 -7.59 -2.95 23.22
N PHE A 52 -7.14 -3.81 24.13
CA PHE A 52 -7.90 -4.28 25.28
C PHE A 52 -7.75 -3.33 26.46
#